data_AF-A0A525WBW0-F1
#
_entry.id   AF-A0A525WBW0-F1
#
_cell.length_a   1.000
_cell.length_b   1.000
_cell.length_c   1.000
_cell.angle_alpha   90.00
_cell.angle_beta   90.00
_cell.angle_gamma   90.00
#
_symmetry.space_group_name_H-M   'P 1'
#
loop_
_entity.id
_entity.type
_entity.pdbx_description
1 polymer ?
#
loop_
_entity_poly.entity_id
_entity_poly.type
_entity_poly.pdbx_seq_one_letter_code
_entity_poly.pdbx_strand_id
1 'polypeptide(L)'
;MNVGVIVFPGSNCDHDCRHVFQTVLGQSVQMIWHKETSLKGVDAVVLPGGFSYGDYLRTGAIARFSPVMGAVKAFAKDGGAVIGICNGFQILLEAGLLPGAMLRNKSLHFICKDVHVKVENAATAFTEACESGQVLKIPVAHADGNYYTDPVTLAAMQANAQIVLRYCTPEGKVTPEANPNGSLDNIAGIINPEGNVLGMMPHPERCAEDVLGNKDGKLIFLSLLKAMKVKV
;
A
#
# COMPACT_ATOMS: atom_id res chain seq x y z
N MET A 1 -18.65 1.22 -6.29
CA MET A 1 -17.58 0.21 -6.20
C MET A 1 -17.80 -0.59 -4.93
N ASN A 2 -17.67 -1.91 -4.99
CA ASN A 2 -17.63 -2.77 -3.81
C ASN A 2 -16.18 -3.14 -3.48
N VAL A 3 -15.71 -2.76 -2.30
CA VAL A 3 -14.32 -2.91 -1.87
C VAL A 3 -14.19 -4.09 -0.91
N GLY A 4 -13.33 -5.05 -1.23
CA GLY A 4 -13.01 -6.17 -0.36
C GLY A 4 -11.84 -5.81 0.55
N VAL A 5 -12.07 -5.70 1.86
CA VAL A 5 -11.00 -5.51 2.85
C VAL A 5 -10.69 -6.86 3.48
N ILE A 6 -9.48 -7.36 3.27
CA ILE A 6 -9.08 -8.66 3.80
C ILE A 6 -8.75 -8.55 5.29
N VAL A 7 -9.27 -9.47 6.09
CA VAL A 7 -9.04 -9.55 7.54
C VAL A 7 -8.17 -10.76 7.85
N PHE A 8 -6.89 -10.53 8.14
CA PHE A 8 -5.99 -11.56 8.68
C PHE A 8 -5.99 -11.54 10.21
N PRO A 9 -5.77 -12.67 10.88
CA PRO A 9 -5.49 -12.69 12.32
C PRO A 9 -4.33 -11.74 12.64
N GLY A 10 -4.54 -10.74 13.51
CA GLY A 10 -3.53 -9.73 13.87
C GLY A 10 -3.48 -8.49 12.96
N SER A 11 -4.30 -8.42 11.90
CA SER A 11 -4.58 -7.14 11.23
C SER A 11 -5.23 -6.17 12.23
N ASN A 12 -4.93 -4.88 12.11
CA ASN A 12 -5.49 -3.88 13.03
C ASN A 12 -5.87 -2.55 12.36
N CYS A 13 -5.65 -2.42 11.04
CA CYS A 13 -6.05 -1.26 10.25
C CYS A 13 -7.21 -1.59 9.28
N ASP A 14 -7.80 -2.79 9.38
CA ASP A 14 -8.93 -3.21 8.54
C ASP A 14 -10.18 -2.35 8.77
N HIS A 15 -10.48 -2.03 10.04
CA HIS A 15 -11.56 -1.12 10.40
C HIS A 15 -11.29 0.32 9.96
N ASP A 16 -10.05 0.80 9.98
CA ASP A 16 -9.66 2.11 9.46
C ASP A 16 -9.94 2.17 7.95
N CYS A 17 -9.50 1.15 7.20
CA CYS A 17 -9.77 1.03 5.77
C CYS A 17 -11.28 0.99 5.49
N ARG A 18 -12.03 0.17 6.25
CA ARG A 18 -13.49 0.11 6.15
C ARG A 18 -14.12 1.48 6.38
N HIS A 19 -13.69 2.21 7.41
CA HIS A 19 -14.23 3.53 7.73
C HIS A 19 -14.03 4.50 6.57
N VAL A 20 -12.82 4.58 6.01
CA VAL A 20 -12.54 5.49 4.90
C VAL A 20 -13.38 5.14 3.67
N PHE A 21 -13.42 3.87 3.24
CA PHE A 21 -14.20 3.51 2.06
C PHE A 21 -15.71 3.64 2.29
N GLN A 22 -16.22 3.19 3.44
CA GLN A 22 -17.66 3.13 3.72
C GLN A 22 -18.23 4.49 4.14
N THR A 23 -17.62 5.13 5.14
CA THR A 23 -18.15 6.35 5.76
C THR A 23 -17.67 7.61 5.04
N VAL A 24 -16.39 7.69 4.70
CA VAL A 24 -15.80 8.92 4.12
C VAL A 24 -16.05 9.01 2.61
N LEU A 25 -15.99 7.88 1.90
CA LEU A 25 -16.11 7.81 0.44
C LEU A 25 -17.44 7.22 -0.06
N GLY A 26 -18.31 6.77 0.84
CA GLY A 26 -19.65 6.29 0.51
C GLY A 26 -19.69 5.04 -0.38
N GLN A 27 -18.68 4.18 -0.29
CA GLN A 27 -18.60 2.92 -1.06
C GLN A 27 -19.11 1.73 -0.25
N SER A 28 -19.51 0.67 -0.95
CA SER A 28 -19.78 -0.62 -0.31
C SER A 28 -18.47 -1.28 0.10
N VAL A 29 -18.43 -1.84 1.31
CA VAL A 29 -17.26 -2.55 1.83
C VAL A 29 -17.68 -3.94 2.29
N GLN A 30 -16.95 -4.94 1.82
CA GLN A 30 -17.05 -6.32 2.28
C GLN A 30 -15.79 -6.66 3.09
N MET A 31 -15.98 -7.03 4.36
CA MET A 31 -14.89 -7.57 5.18
C MET A 31 -14.72 -9.05 4.86
N ILE A 32 -13.55 -9.46 4.39
CA ILE A 32 -13.32 -10.81 3.87
C ILE A 32 -12.34 -11.54 4.77
N TRP A 33 -12.80 -12.61 5.41
CA TRP A 33 -11.98 -13.39 6.32
C TRP A 33 -10.87 -14.14 5.57
N HIS A 34 -9.67 -14.23 6.15
CA HIS A 34 -8.49 -14.80 5.47
C HIS A 34 -8.64 -16.26 4.99
N LYS A 35 -9.61 -17.02 5.53
CA LYS A 35 -9.91 -18.40 5.11
C LYS A 35 -10.85 -18.51 3.91
N GLU A 36 -11.47 -17.42 3.49
CA GLU A 36 -12.29 -17.39 2.29
C GLU A 36 -11.45 -17.71 1.05
N THR A 37 -12.07 -18.24 0.01
CA THR A 37 -11.40 -18.64 -1.24
C THR A 37 -11.96 -17.94 -2.47
N SER A 38 -12.83 -16.93 -2.26
CA SER A 38 -13.55 -16.23 -3.30
C SER A 38 -13.63 -14.74 -2.99
N LEU A 39 -13.45 -13.92 -4.04
CA LEU A 39 -13.62 -12.47 -4.01
C LEU A 39 -14.83 -12.03 -4.85
N LYS A 40 -15.84 -12.90 -4.98
CA LYS A 40 -17.04 -12.63 -5.79
C LYS A 40 -17.71 -11.31 -5.35
N GLY A 41 -18.03 -10.49 -6.35
CA GLY A 41 -18.72 -9.22 -6.16
C GLY A 41 -17.82 -8.08 -5.70
N VAL A 42 -16.49 -8.27 -5.66
CA VAL A 42 -15.51 -7.23 -5.29
C VAL A 42 -14.91 -6.63 -6.56
N ASP A 43 -14.85 -5.30 -6.60
CA ASP A 43 -14.25 -4.52 -7.71
C ASP A 43 -12.78 -4.14 -7.42
N ALA A 44 -12.40 -4.04 -6.14
CA ALA A 44 -11.05 -3.72 -5.69
C ALA A 44 -10.77 -4.35 -4.31
N VAL A 45 -9.52 -4.77 -4.09
CA VAL A 45 -9.10 -5.44 -2.85
C VAL A 45 -8.09 -4.60 -2.08
N VAL A 46 -8.27 -4.54 -0.76
CA VAL A 46 -7.35 -3.91 0.19
C VAL A 46 -6.77 -4.98 1.09
N LEU A 47 -5.43 -5.09 1.11
CA LEU A 47 -4.69 -5.75 2.18
C LEU A 47 -4.30 -4.68 3.21
N PRO A 48 -4.92 -4.67 4.41
CA PRO A 48 -4.73 -3.60 5.38
C PRO A 48 -3.39 -3.70 6.13
N GLY A 49 -3.06 -2.64 6.86
CA GLY A 49 -1.96 -2.63 7.81
C GLY A 49 -2.23 -3.40 9.10
N GLY A 50 -1.17 -3.58 9.90
CA GLY A 50 -1.22 -4.23 11.20
C GLY A 50 -0.03 -5.16 11.43
N PHE A 51 -0.25 -6.24 12.18
CA PHE A 51 0.76 -7.25 12.49
C PHE A 51 0.15 -8.63 12.24
N SER A 52 -0.12 -8.96 10.97
CA SER A 52 -0.70 -10.26 10.65
C SER A 52 0.15 -11.40 11.24
N TYR A 53 -0.50 -12.29 12.00
CA TYR A 53 0.15 -13.35 12.78
C TYR A 53 1.24 -12.86 13.75
N GLY A 54 1.15 -11.61 14.22
CA GLY A 54 2.12 -10.99 15.12
C GLY A 54 3.50 -10.77 14.51
N ASP A 55 3.63 -10.90 13.17
CA ASP A 55 4.91 -10.89 12.46
C ASP A 55 5.95 -11.89 13.02
N TYR A 56 5.48 -12.97 13.69
CA TYR A 56 6.34 -13.85 14.51
C TYR A 56 7.49 -14.53 13.79
N LEU A 57 7.33 -14.90 12.51
CA LEU A 57 8.41 -15.46 11.70
C LEU A 57 9.18 -14.35 10.98
N ARG A 58 8.42 -13.60 10.18
CA ARG A 58 8.82 -12.41 9.43
C ARG A 58 7.53 -11.72 9.03
N THR A 59 7.58 -10.40 8.91
CA THR A 59 6.41 -9.60 8.60
C THR A 59 5.71 -10.05 7.31
N GLY A 60 4.39 -10.28 7.39
CA GLY A 60 3.55 -10.77 6.29
C GLY A 60 3.82 -12.22 5.79
N ALA A 61 4.88 -12.88 6.25
CA ALA A 61 5.35 -14.16 5.69
C ALA A 61 4.43 -15.35 5.99
N ILE A 62 3.64 -15.30 7.07
CA ILE A 62 2.64 -16.34 7.37
C ILE A 62 1.35 -16.06 6.58
N ALA A 63 0.96 -14.79 6.47
CA ALA A 63 -0.31 -14.39 5.85
C ALA A 63 -0.39 -14.76 4.36
N ARG A 64 0.72 -14.79 3.61
CA ARG A 64 0.74 -15.24 2.20
C ARG A 64 0.20 -16.65 1.96
N PHE A 65 0.17 -17.49 3.00
CA PHE A 65 -0.36 -18.87 2.93
C PHE A 65 -1.84 -18.97 3.27
N SER A 66 -2.49 -17.87 3.65
CA SER A 66 -3.92 -17.86 3.90
C SER A 66 -4.69 -18.19 2.61
N PRO A 67 -5.78 -18.99 2.67
CA PRO A 67 -6.56 -19.38 1.50
C PRO A 67 -6.99 -18.21 0.60
N VAL A 68 -7.34 -17.07 1.20
CA VAL A 68 -7.78 -15.87 0.47
C VAL A 68 -6.72 -15.35 -0.51
N MET A 69 -5.43 -15.57 -0.22
CA MET A 69 -4.35 -15.11 -1.07
C MET A 69 -4.30 -15.85 -2.41
N GLY A 70 -4.86 -17.06 -2.50
CA GLY A 70 -5.09 -17.72 -3.78
C GLY A 70 -6.07 -16.94 -4.66
N ALA A 71 -7.16 -16.47 -4.06
CA ALA A 71 -8.16 -15.65 -4.76
C ALA A 71 -7.62 -14.26 -5.10
N VAL A 72 -6.85 -13.61 -4.22
CA VAL A 72 -6.21 -12.31 -4.47
C VAL A 72 -5.24 -12.41 -5.65
N LYS A 73 -4.44 -13.49 -5.74
CA LYS A 73 -3.53 -13.70 -6.87
C LYS A 73 -4.27 -13.86 -8.19
N ALA A 74 -5.34 -14.64 -8.22
CA ALA A 74 -6.19 -14.79 -9.41
C ALA A 74 -6.81 -13.45 -9.81
N PHE A 75 -7.39 -12.72 -8.85
CA PHE A 75 -7.99 -11.41 -9.07
C PHE A 75 -7.00 -10.38 -9.62
N ALA A 76 -5.79 -10.32 -9.08
CA ALA A 76 -4.73 -9.45 -9.59
C ALA A 76 -4.30 -9.85 -11.01
N LYS A 77 -4.17 -11.15 -11.29
CA LYS A 77 -3.82 -11.64 -12.64
C LYS A 77 -4.87 -11.26 -13.69
N ASP A 78 -6.14 -11.21 -13.30
CA ASP A 78 -7.26 -10.83 -14.16
C ASP A 78 -7.40 -9.29 -14.28
N GLY A 79 -6.44 -8.51 -13.78
CA GLY A 79 -6.42 -7.05 -13.88
C GLY A 79 -7.22 -6.31 -12.80
N GLY A 80 -7.69 -7.02 -11.78
CA GLY A 80 -8.37 -6.45 -10.62
C GLY A 80 -7.43 -5.57 -9.79
N ALA A 81 -7.96 -4.47 -9.23
CA ALA A 81 -7.14 -3.52 -8.48
C ALA A 81 -6.88 -4.00 -7.05
N VAL A 82 -5.61 -4.12 -6.66
CA VAL A 82 -5.18 -4.54 -5.31
C VAL A 82 -4.29 -3.47 -4.70
N ILE A 83 -4.58 -3.05 -3.48
CA ILE A 83 -3.73 -2.15 -2.69
C ILE A 83 -3.30 -2.83 -1.39
N GLY A 84 -1.99 -2.85 -1.12
CA GLY A 84 -1.41 -3.31 0.13
C GLY A 84 -0.81 -2.14 0.91
N ILE A 85 -1.28 -1.94 2.14
CA ILE A 85 -0.88 -0.83 3.00
C ILE A 85 -0.08 -1.37 4.19
N CYS A 86 1.13 -0.85 4.41
CA CYS A 86 2.05 -1.26 5.48
C CYS A 86 2.22 -2.79 5.51
N ASN A 87 1.54 -3.51 6.40
CA ASN A 87 1.51 -4.97 6.43
C ASN A 87 0.94 -5.62 5.18
N GLY A 88 -0.04 -4.99 4.54
CA GLY A 88 -0.49 -5.40 3.22
C GLY A 88 0.61 -5.38 2.17
N PHE A 89 1.49 -4.37 2.17
CA PHE A 89 2.62 -4.31 1.24
C PHE A 89 3.62 -5.44 1.50
N GLN A 90 3.95 -5.67 2.78
CA GLN A 90 4.80 -6.80 3.19
C GLN A 90 4.23 -8.15 2.70
N ILE A 91 2.92 -8.35 2.84
CA ILE A 91 2.22 -9.55 2.34
C ILE A 91 2.31 -9.67 0.82
N LEU A 92 2.15 -8.58 0.06
CA LEU A 92 2.24 -8.60 -1.40
C LEU A 92 3.63 -9.00 -1.90
N LEU A 93 4.69 -8.53 -1.24
CA LEU A 93 6.07 -8.92 -1.52
C LEU A 93 6.29 -10.41 -1.22
N GLU A 94 5.88 -10.86 -0.04
CA GLU A 94 5.95 -12.26 0.36
C GLU A 94 5.12 -13.17 -0.57
N ALA A 95 4.01 -12.69 -1.09
CA ALA A 95 3.16 -13.42 -2.02
C ALA A 95 3.73 -13.50 -3.45
N GLY A 96 4.75 -12.69 -3.78
CA GLY A 96 5.33 -12.56 -5.12
C GLY A 96 4.46 -11.75 -6.08
N LEU A 97 3.54 -10.93 -5.56
CA LEU A 97 2.72 -10.02 -6.36
C LEU A 97 3.43 -8.68 -6.62
N LEU A 98 4.44 -8.37 -5.81
CA LEU A 98 5.34 -7.23 -5.97
C LEU A 98 6.79 -7.69 -5.83
N PRO A 99 7.74 -7.05 -6.53
CA PRO A 99 9.16 -7.39 -6.45
C PRO A 99 9.84 -6.81 -5.20
N GLY A 100 10.87 -7.49 -4.70
CA GLY A 100 11.68 -7.06 -3.57
C GLY A 100 11.26 -7.68 -2.24
N ALA A 101 11.76 -7.11 -1.15
CA ALA A 101 11.50 -7.58 0.21
C ALA A 101 11.55 -6.42 1.21
N MET A 102 11.00 -6.65 2.42
CA MET A 102 11.13 -5.73 3.54
C MET A 102 12.19 -6.22 4.52
N LEU A 103 13.12 -5.32 4.83
CA LEU A 103 14.11 -5.48 5.88
C LEU A 103 13.65 -4.73 7.14
N ARG A 104 14.34 -5.00 8.25
CA ARG A 104 14.18 -4.19 9.45
C ARG A 104 14.61 -2.75 9.18
N ASN A 105 13.91 -1.79 9.79
CA ASN A 105 14.31 -0.39 9.74
C ASN A 105 15.79 -0.26 10.13
N LYS A 106 16.54 0.59 9.43
CA LYS A 106 17.99 0.81 9.71
C LYS A 106 18.25 1.26 11.15
N SER A 107 17.30 1.97 11.77
CA SER A 107 17.35 2.37 13.18
C SER A 107 17.12 1.23 14.17
N LEU A 108 16.63 0.06 13.70
CA LEU A 108 16.20 -1.09 14.51
C LEU A 108 15.04 -0.80 15.48
N HIS A 109 14.37 0.35 15.34
CA HIS A 109 13.23 0.75 16.17
C HIS A 109 11.94 0.82 15.34
N PHE A 110 10.81 0.65 16.03
CA PHE A 110 9.51 0.98 15.45
C PHE A 110 9.42 2.50 15.22
N ILE A 111 8.90 2.90 14.06
CA ILE A 111 8.75 4.30 13.69
C ILE A 111 7.26 4.60 13.57
N CYS A 112 6.79 5.56 14.37
CA CYS A 112 5.45 6.10 14.33
C CYS A 112 5.53 7.63 14.22
N LYS A 113 5.38 8.18 13.01
CA LYS A 113 5.43 9.63 12.79
C LYS A 113 4.81 10.02 11.45
N ASP A 114 4.51 11.30 11.31
CA ASP A 114 4.23 11.89 10.01
C ASP A 114 5.50 11.94 9.15
N VAL A 115 5.37 11.61 7.87
CA VAL A 115 6.43 11.76 6.88
C VAL A 115 5.89 12.43 5.62
N HIS A 116 6.80 12.95 4.80
CA HIS A 116 6.46 13.50 3.50
C HIS A 116 6.87 12.50 2.42
N VAL A 117 5.97 12.25 1.47
CA VAL A 117 6.23 11.44 0.29
C VAL A 117 5.96 12.25 -0.96
N LYS A 118 6.88 12.18 -1.91
CA LYS A 118 6.74 12.77 -3.24
C LYS A 118 6.09 11.74 -4.15
N VAL A 119 5.05 12.16 -4.86
CA VAL A 119 4.43 11.37 -5.94
C VAL A 119 5.38 11.38 -7.13
N GLU A 120 6.00 10.24 -7.41
CA GLU A 120 6.95 10.07 -8.51
C GLU A 120 6.23 9.73 -9.83
N ASN A 121 5.17 8.91 -9.74
CA ASN A 121 4.34 8.55 -10.87
C ASN A 121 2.86 8.83 -10.53
N ALA A 122 2.29 9.86 -11.17
CA ALA A 122 0.86 10.20 -11.06
C ALA A 122 -0.01 9.54 -12.14
N ALA A 123 0.58 8.84 -13.11
CA ALA A 123 -0.11 8.17 -14.20
C ALA A 123 -0.50 6.72 -13.82
N THR A 124 -0.98 6.50 -12.60
CA THR A 124 -1.40 5.18 -12.11
C THR A 124 -2.83 5.21 -11.61
N ALA A 125 -3.50 4.04 -11.58
CA ALA A 125 -4.83 3.92 -11.00
C ALA A 125 -4.90 4.33 -9.52
N PHE A 126 -3.76 4.45 -8.84
CA PHE A 126 -3.68 4.76 -7.41
C PHE A 126 -3.22 6.19 -7.12
N THR A 127 -2.81 6.96 -8.12
CA THR A 127 -2.28 8.33 -7.95
C THR A 127 -2.76 9.32 -9.01
N GLU A 128 -3.71 8.98 -9.87
CA GLU A 128 -4.25 9.88 -10.92
C GLU A 128 -5.10 11.07 -10.43
N ALA A 129 -5.39 11.13 -9.12
CA ALA A 129 -5.95 12.31 -8.46
C ALA A 129 -4.84 13.21 -7.86
N CYS A 130 -3.58 12.83 -8.00
CA CYS A 130 -2.41 13.60 -7.60
C CYS A 130 -1.69 14.20 -8.82
N GLU A 131 -0.74 15.09 -8.57
CA GLU A 131 0.18 15.61 -9.58
C GLU A 131 1.58 14.99 -9.44
N SER A 132 2.29 14.83 -10.55
CA SER A 132 3.68 14.37 -10.52
C SER A 132 4.55 15.41 -9.82
N GLY A 133 5.31 15.00 -8.81
CA GLY A 133 6.09 15.89 -7.96
C GLY A 133 5.34 16.45 -6.76
N GLN A 134 4.02 16.20 -6.64
CA GLN A 134 3.25 16.62 -5.47
C GLN A 134 3.80 15.96 -4.20
N VAL A 135 3.91 16.75 -3.13
CA VAL A 135 4.29 16.26 -1.81
C VAL A 135 3.03 16.00 -0.98
N LEU A 136 2.94 14.81 -0.42
CA LEU A 136 1.85 14.38 0.47
C LEU A 136 2.41 14.13 1.86
N LYS A 137 1.67 14.53 2.90
CA LYS A 137 1.99 14.23 4.29
C LYS A 137 1.17 13.02 4.77
N ILE A 138 1.82 11.87 4.91
CA ILE A 138 1.15 10.60 5.27
C ILE A 138 1.89 9.95 6.45
N PRO A 139 1.19 9.48 7.50
CA PRO A 139 1.83 8.85 8.64
C PRO A 139 2.40 7.47 8.29
N VAL A 140 3.45 7.06 9.00
CA VAL A 140 4.00 5.69 8.96
C VAL A 140 3.96 5.07 10.35
N ALA A 141 3.82 3.75 10.42
CA ALA A 141 3.79 2.96 11.66
C ALA A 141 4.36 1.55 11.42
N HIS A 142 5.69 1.38 11.46
CA HIS A 142 6.32 0.08 11.15
C HIS A 142 7.69 -0.13 11.84
N ALA A 143 8.03 -1.41 12.10
CA ALA A 143 9.39 -1.85 12.47
C ALA A 143 10.19 -2.38 11.27
N ASP A 144 9.50 -2.97 10.29
CA ASP A 144 10.10 -3.61 9.10
C ASP A 144 9.62 -2.91 7.82
N GLY A 145 9.97 -1.64 7.64
CA GLY A 145 9.56 -0.85 6.48
C GLY A 145 10.68 -0.53 5.49
N ASN A 146 11.85 -1.15 5.65
CA ASN A 146 13.03 -0.87 4.83
C ASN A 146 12.99 -1.70 3.54
N TYR A 147 12.43 -1.13 2.48
CA TYR A 147 12.31 -1.78 1.18
C TYR A 147 13.67 -2.02 0.53
N TYR A 148 13.89 -3.23 0.01
CA TYR A 148 15.09 -3.60 -0.70
C TYR A 148 14.78 -4.46 -1.93
N THR A 149 15.58 -4.28 -2.97
CA THR A 149 15.62 -5.18 -4.14
C THR A 149 17.03 -5.16 -4.74
N ASP A 150 17.35 -6.14 -5.59
CA ASP A 150 18.65 -6.19 -6.26
C ASP A 150 18.76 -5.11 -7.36
N PRO A 151 19.98 -4.73 -7.78
CA PRO A 151 20.19 -3.67 -8.76
C PRO A 151 19.52 -3.92 -10.13
N VAL A 152 19.39 -5.17 -10.56
CA VAL A 152 18.77 -5.51 -11.85
C VAL A 152 17.26 -5.25 -11.76
N THR A 153 16.63 -5.71 -10.69
CA THR A 153 15.22 -5.46 -10.42
C THR A 153 14.93 -3.97 -10.24
N LEU A 154 15.79 -3.23 -9.51
CA LEU A 154 15.63 -1.78 -9.35
C LEU A 154 15.68 -1.04 -10.69
N ALA A 155 16.65 -1.36 -11.55
CA ALA A 155 16.78 -0.72 -12.85
C ALA A 155 15.56 -1.00 -13.75
N ALA A 156 15.04 -2.24 -13.72
CA ALA A 156 13.82 -2.59 -14.45
C ALA A 156 12.60 -1.81 -13.93
N MET A 157 12.43 -1.70 -12.61
CA MET A 157 11.35 -0.94 -12.00
C MET A 157 11.41 0.55 -12.35
N GLN A 158 12.61 1.14 -12.39
CA GLN A 158 12.81 2.53 -12.80
C GLN A 158 12.44 2.74 -14.28
N ALA A 159 12.90 1.85 -15.16
CA ALA A 159 12.58 1.90 -16.59
C ALA A 159 11.07 1.77 -16.88
N ASN A 160 10.36 0.99 -16.06
CA ASN A 160 8.92 0.77 -16.17
C ASN A 160 8.06 1.78 -15.37
N ALA A 161 8.67 2.82 -14.78
CA ALA A 161 7.99 3.81 -13.94
C ALA A 161 7.16 3.18 -12.78
N GLN A 162 7.65 2.07 -12.21
CA GLN A 162 6.95 1.33 -11.16
C GLN A 162 7.10 1.93 -9.76
N ILE A 163 7.98 2.91 -9.58
CA ILE A 163 8.15 3.62 -8.31
C ILE A 163 7.10 4.73 -8.24
N VAL A 164 6.16 4.62 -7.30
CA VAL A 164 5.02 5.53 -7.20
C VAL A 164 5.26 6.62 -6.18
N LEU A 165 5.87 6.28 -5.04
CA LEU A 165 6.10 7.20 -3.92
C LEU A 165 7.55 7.10 -3.44
N ARG A 166 8.15 8.25 -3.15
CA ARG A 166 9.46 8.34 -2.50
C ARG A 166 9.41 9.20 -1.24
N TYR A 167 10.08 8.79 -0.17
CA TYR A 167 10.29 9.63 1.00
C TYR A 167 11.10 10.88 0.61
N CYS A 168 10.65 12.03 1.08
CA CYS A 168 11.22 13.34 0.75
C CYS A 168 11.10 14.33 1.91
N THR A 169 11.76 15.47 1.79
CA THR A 169 11.56 16.63 2.69
C THR A 169 10.20 17.30 2.39
N PRO A 170 9.71 18.21 3.26
CA PRO A 170 8.48 18.97 2.98
C PRO A 170 8.53 19.74 1.66
N GLU A 171 9.71 20.14 1.20
CA GLU A 171 9.94 20.83 -0.08
C GLU A 171 10.06 19.88 -1.27
N GLY A 172 9.86 18.56 -1.07
CA GLY A 172 9.91 17.55 -2.12
C GLY A 172 11.29 17.06 -2.50
N LYS A 173 12.33 17.36 -1.71
CA LYS A 173 13.70 16.88 -1.97
C LYS A 173 13.87 15.45 -1.48
N VAL A 174 14.31 14.55 -2.37
CA VAL A 174 14.61 13.15 -2.02
C VAL A 174 16.04 13.09 -1.49
N THR A 175 16.19 13.03 -0.16
CA THR A 175 17.50 12.94 0.50
C THR A 175 17.56 11.75 1.45
N PRO A 176 18.75 11.20 1.74
CA PRO A 176 18.88 10.08 2.69
C PRO A 176 18.28 10.34 4.07
N GLU A 177 18.26 11.59 4.54
CA GLU A 177 17.76 11.98 5.86
C GLU A 177 16.22 12.00 5.93
N ALA A 178 15.56 12.24 4.80
CA ALA A 178 14.10 12.19 4.71
C ALA A 178 13.55 10.75 4.82
N ASN A 179 14.40 9.75 4.57
CA ASN A 179 14.04 8.34 4.59
C ASN A 179 14.00 7.82 6.04
N PRO A 180 12.82 7.46 6.57
CA PRO A 180 12.70 7.09 7.98
C PRO A 180 13.29 5.70 8.26
N ASN A 181 13.24 4.78 7.29
CA ASN A 181 13.51 3.35 7.50
C ASN A 181 14.78 2.85 6.82
N GLY A 182 15.36 3.62 5.91
CA GLY A 182 16.53 3.24 5.14
C GLY A 182 16.22 2.54 3.82
N SER A 183 14.96 2.59 3.35
CA SER A 183 14.54 1.97 2.08
C SER A 183 15.44 2.37 0.92
N LEU A 184 15.78 1.41 0.06
CA LEU A 184 16.56 1.64 -1.14
C LEU A 184 15.91 2.73 -2.00
N ASP A 185 16.72 3.69 -2.46
CA ASP A 185 16.28 4.80 -3.32
C ASP A 185 15.11 5.63 -2.72
N ASN A 186 14.99 5.65 -1.38
CA ASN A 186 13.88 6.29 -0.65
C ASN A 186 12.49 5.78 -1.06
N ILE A 187 12.37 4.57 -1.61
CA ILE A 187 11.09 4.02 -2.07
C ILE A 187 10.12 3.87 -0.89
N ALA A 188 8.94 4.46 -1.02
CA ALA A 188 7.84 4.36 -0.05
C ALA A 188 6.64 3.57 -0.59
N GLY A 189 6.52 3.43 -1.92
CA GLY A 189 5.49 2.63 -2.57
C GLY A 189 5.77 2.36 -4.04
N ILE A 190 5.32 1.19 -4.52
CA ILE A 190 5.59 0.64 -5.85
C ILE A 190 4.36 -0.05 -6.42
N ILE A 191 4.33 -0.20 -7.75
CA ILE A 191 3.33 -1.01 -8.46
C ILE A 191 3.95 -2.20 -9.19
N ASN A 192 3.13 -3.21 -9.49
CA ASN A 192 3.52 -4.29 -10.41
C ASN A 192 3.64 -3.77 -11.86
N PRO A 193 4.28 -4.53 -12.78
CA PRO A 193 4.42 -4.12 -14.18
C PRO A 193 3.08 -3.85 -14.89
N GLU A 194 2.03 -4.58 -14.53
CA GLU A 194 0.69 -4.42 -15.11
C GLU A 194 -0.07 -3.20 -14.53
N GLY A 195 0.44 -2.58 -13.45
CA GLY A 195 -0.06 -1.34 -12.86
C GLY A 195 -1.35 -1.45 -12.02
N ASN A 196 -1.82 -2.66 -11.72
CA ASN A 196 -3.05 -2.92 -10.97
C ASN A 196 -2.82 -3.40 -9.53
N VAL A 197 -1.58 -3.58 -9.10
CA VAL A 197 -1.22 -3.92 -7.72
C VAL A 197 -0.31 -2.84 -7.16
N LEU A 198 -0.75 -2.10 -6.14
CA LEU A 198 0.04 -1.12 -5.39
C LEU A 198 0.45 -1.69 -4.03
N GLY A 199 1.70 -1.49 -3.66
CA GLY A 199 2.17 -1.64 -2.28
C GLY A 199 2.74 -0.32 -1.77
N MET A 200 2.37 0.10 -0.56
CA MET A 200 2.93 1.29 0.08
C MET A 200 3.08 1.12 1.59
N MET A 201 4.15 1.68 2.16
CA MET A 201 4.39 1.64 3.61
C MET A 201 3.63 2.71 4.42
N PRO A 202 3.47 3.96 3.94
CA PRO A 202 2.63 4.95 4.63
C PRO A 202 1.17 4.51 4.71
N HIS A 203 0.45 5.03 5.71
CA HIS A 203 -0.95 4.71 6.02
C HIS A 203 -1.89 5.81 5.51
N PRO A 204 -2.34 5.78 4.25
CA PRO A 204 -3.26 6.79 3.71
C PRO A 204 -4.63 6.77 4.40
N GLU A 205 -5.04 5.63 4.96
CA GLU A 205 -6.29 5.46 5.72
C GLU A 205 -6.28 6.22 7.05
N ARG A 206 -5.09 6.55 7.59
CA ARG A 206 -4.93 7.30 8.84
C ARG A 206 -4.85 8.82 8.64
N CYS A 207 -4.96 9.30 7.40
CA CYS A 207 -4.98 10.73 7.09
C CYS A 207 -5.91 11.04 5.90
N ALA A 208 -7.16 10.58 6.00
CA ALA A 208 -8.17 10.75 4.96
C ALA A 208 -9.27 11.79 5.33
N GLU A 209 -9.19 12.41 6.51
CA GLU A 209 -10.21 13.29 7.06
C GLU A 209 -9.62 14.47 7.81
N ASP A 210 -10.28 15.63 7.73
CA ASP A 210 -9.79 16.86 8.36
C ASP A 210 -9.68 16.74 9.89
N VAL A 211 -10.51 15.91 10.54
CA VAL A 211 -10.44 15.65 11.99
C VAL A 211 -9.14 14.94 12.42
N LEU A 212 -8.48 14.25 11.50
CA LEU A 212 -7.18 13.58 11.72
C LEU A 212 -6.00 14.53 11.46
N GLY A 213 -6.27 15.80 11.16
CA GLY A 213 -5.27 16.86 10.96
C GLY A 213 -4.76 17.04 9.53
N ASN A 214 -5.02 16.09 8.62
CA ASN A 214 -4.86 16.27 7.18
C ASN A 214 -5.65 15.21 6.39
N LYS A 215 -5.80 15.43 5.07
CA LYS A 215 -6.57 14.56 4.16
C LYS A 215 -5.78 14.10 2.93
N ASP A 216 -4.45 14.18 2.95
CA ASP A 216 -3.62 13.86 1.79
C ASP A 216 -3.75 12.39 1.38
N GLY A 217 -3.90 11.49 2.37
CA GLY A 217 -4.11 10.07 2.12
C GLY A 217 -5.40 9.76 1.35
N LYS A 218 -6.40 10.63 1.44
CA LYS A 218 -7.66 10.51 0.68
C LYS A 218 -7.43 10.49 -0.83
N LEU A 219 -6.39 11.16 -1.33
CA LEU A 219 -6.09 11.23 -2.76
C LEU A 219 -5.75 9.86 -3.37
N ILE A 220 -5.15 8.96 -2.59
CA ILE A 220 -4.85 7.59 -3.04
C ILE A 220 -6.14 6.82 -3.32
N PHE A 221 -7.11 6.89 -2.40
CA PHE A 221 -8.39 6.21 -2.55
C PHE A 221 -9.30 6.87 -3.60
N LEU A 222 -9.26 8.20 -3.73
CA LEU A 222 -9.97 8.90 -4.79
C LEU A 222 -9.45 8.53 -6.18
N SER A 223 -8.13 8.36 -6.33
CA SER A 223 -7.52 7.87 -7.57
C SER A 223 -8.06 6.49 -7.92
N LEU A 224 -8.09 5.56 -6.95
CA LEU A 224 -8.64 4.22 -7.17
C LEU A 224 -10.12 4.27 -7.62
N LEU A 225 -10.93 5.12 -6.99
CA LEU A 225 -12.34 5.28 -7.37
C LEU A 225 -12.53 5.87 -8.76
N LYS A 226 -11.70 6.83 -9.14
CA LYS A 226 -11.72 7.45 -10.46
C LYS A 226 -11.35 6.42 -11.53
N ALA A 227 -10.29 5.66 -11.32
CA ALA A 227 -9.81 4.66 -12.27
C ALA A 227 -10.84 3.58 -12.53
N MET A 228 -11.58 3.18 -11.48
CA MET A 228 -12.60 2.15 -11.61
C MET A 228 -13.91 2.65 -12.23
N LYS A 229 -14.23 3.95 -12.15
CA LYS A 229 -15.39 4.53 -12.85
C LYS A 229 -15.21 4.62 -14.36
N VAL A 230 -13.98 4.75 -14.85
CA VAL A 230 -13.68 4.83 -16.28
C VAL A 230 -13.76 3.45 -16.97
N LYS A 231 -13.67 2.35 -16.22
CA LYS A 231 -13.77 0.97 -16.75
C LYS A 231 -15.21 0.48 -16.97
N VAL A 232 -16.23 1.30 -16.73
CA VAL A 232 -17.67 0.97 -16.90
C VAL A 232 -18.19 1.54 -18.21
#